data_AF-A0A950G809-F1
#
_entry.id   AF-A0A950G809-F1
#
_cell.length_a   1.000
_cell.length_b   1.000
_cell.length_c   1.000
_cell.angle_alpha   90.00
_cell.angle_beta   90.00
_cell.angle_gamma   90.00
#
_symmetry.space_group_name_H-M   'P 1'
#
loop_
_entity.id
_entity.type
_entity.pdbx_description
1 polymer ?
#
loop_
_entity_poly.entity_id
_entity_poly.type
_entity_poly.pdbx_seq_one_letter_code
_entity_poly.pdbx_strand_id
1 'polypeptide(L)'
;MGSTTVTGANNETITLTYQSADNTALAQQLAAQINNAVAGGNVLPVDYNGSPLPPAPPNQTLEVVDKASGPLALPSDATAVVNVATDAVITGSGAPDAQVLSGNGNMRFATNGGSGTVVTGDGNNFIVQQGLGGWNIHTGAGDDTVVANYGPNTVAAGGGTNDIKLLGGSNLVYSTGTDAILAAAGSTTVDAGSGSNIDHVLGVNASITFIGGTGPATVTGAEGSVTEFGGAGGGEFRGGAAGSNFIEGGSGATTIFGG
;
A
#
# COMPACT_ATOMS: atom_id res chain seq x y z
N MET A 1 -0.36 19.87 -0.83
CA MET A 1 -1.12 19.41 0.35
C MET A 1 -2.59 19.49 0.05
N GLY A 2 -3.27 18.34 0.07
CA GLY A 2 -4.71 18.22 -0.07
C GLY A 2 -5.33 17.63 1.19
N SER A 3 -6.66 17.60 1.25
CA SER A 3 -7.40 17.04 2.38
C SER A 3 -8.65 16.30 1.92
N THR A 4 -9.13 15.40 2.78
CA THR A 4 -10.43 14.75 2.65
C THR A 4 -11.20 14.86 3.97
N THR A 5 -12.52 14.71 3.90
CA THR A 5 -13.39 14.76 5.08
C THR A 5 -14.31 13.55 5.14
N VAL A 6 -14.41 12.93 6.32
CA VAL A 6 -15.34 11.84 6.62
C VAL A 6 -16.31 12.26 7.73
N THR A 7 -17.55 11.81 7.64
CA THR A 7 -18.59 12.01 8.65
C THR A 7 -18.45 10.94 9.72
N GLY A 8 -17.89 11.30 10.87
CA GLY A 8 -17.72 10.44 12.03
C GLY A 8 -18.96 10.37 12.91
N ALA A 9 -18.80 9.78 14.09
CA ALA A 9 -19.87 9.64 15.07
C ALA A 9 -20.49 11.00 15.44
N ASN A 10 -21.81 11.03 15.68
CA ASN A 10 -22.56 12.25 16.02
C ASN A 10 -22.43 13.38 14.98
N ASN A 11 -22.24 13.04 13.70
CA ASN A 11 -22.02 13.98 12.59
C ASN A 11 -20.77 14.85 12.74
N GLU A 12 -19.76 14.36 13.46
CA GLU A 12 -18.47 15.02 13.52
C GLU A 12 -17.80 15.03 12.13
N THR A 13 -17.17 16.15 11.77
CA THR A 13 -16.36 16.23 10.55
C THR A 13 -14.92 15.86 10.87
N ILE A 14 -14.48 14.69 10.42
CA ILE A 14 -13.10 14.22 10.53
C ILE A 14 -12.34 14.68 9.30
N THR A 15 -11.21 15.37 9.48
CA THR A 15 -10.37 15.85 8.39
C THR A 15 -9.03 15.14 8.38
N LEU A 16 -8.68 14.51 7.25
CA LEU A 16 -7.36 13.94 7.01
C LEU A 16 -6.64 14.76 5.93
N THR A 17 -5.34 14.93 6.09
CA THR A 17 -4.49 15.67 5.16
C THR A 17 -3.46 14.74 4.54
N TYR A 18 -3.15 14.96 3.27
CA TYR A 18 -2.16 14.20 2.51
C TYR A 18 -1.26 15.17 1.74
N GLN A 19 0.06 14.89 1.70
CA GLN A 19 0.95 15.67 0.85
C GLN A 19 0.83 15.29 -0.62
N SER A 20 0.75 13.99 -0.92
CA SER A 20 0.55 13.45 -2.26
C SER A 20 -0.81 13.82 -2.84
N ALA A 21 -0.81 14.30 -4.09
CA ALA A 21 -2.04 14.60 -4.83
C ALA A 21 -2.81 13.32 -5.18
N ASP A 22 -2.11 12.23 -5.48
CA ASP A 22 -2.72 10.94 -5.81
C ASP A 22 -3.39 10.32 -4.58
N ASN A 23 -2.71 10.33 -3.42
CA ASN A 23 -3.31 9.87 -2.16
C ASN A 23 -4.47 10.78 -1.76
N THR A 24 -4.36 12.10 -1.96
CA THR A 24 -5.50 13.01 -1.74
C THR A 24 -6.71 12.61 -2.57
N ALA A 25 -6.52 12.41 -3.88
CA ALA A 25 -7.61 12.10 -4.80
C ALA A 25 -8.27 10.75 -4.46
N LEU A 26 -7.46 9.72 -4.18
CA LEU A 26 -7.97 8.41 -3.79
C LEU A 26 -8.68 8.47 -2.42
N ALA A 27 -8.10 9.16 -1.45
CA ALA A 27 -8.73 9.35 -0.13
C ALA A 27 -10.05 10.14 -0.22
N GLN A 28 -10.18 11.08 -1.15
CA GLN A 28 -11.44 11.78 -1.43
C GLN A 28 -12.50 10.84 -2.02
N GLN A 29 -12.11 9.94 -2.92
CA GLN A 29 -13.03 8.93 -3.47
C GLN A 29 -13.53 7.97 -2.39
N LEU A 30 -12.62 7.42 -1.57
CA LEU A 30 -12.97 6.54 -0.46
C LEU A 30 -13.84 7.27 0.58
N ALA A 31 -13.46 8.48 0.98
CA ALA A 31 -14.26 9.27 1.92
C ALA A 31 -15.66 9.57 1.39
N ALA A 32 -15.81 9.86 0.10
CA ALA A 32 -17.13 10.03 -0.52
C ALA A 32 -17.96 8.74 -0.47
N GLN A 33 -17.35 7.57 -0.69
CA GLN A 33 -18.02 6.28 -0.55
C GLN A 33 -18.48 6.03 0.89
N ILE A 34 -17.60 6.26 1.88
CA ILE A 34 -17.94 6.15 3.30
C ILE A 34 -19.08 7.10 3.65
N ASN A 35 -18.96 8.38 3.32
CA ASN A 35 -19.99 9.40 3.61
C ASN A 35 -21.35 9.06 3.00
N ASN A 36 -21.37 8.56 1.76
CA ASN A 36 -22.62 8.13 1.12
C ASN A 36 -23.23 6.91 1.83
N ALA A 37 -22.42 5.96 2.28
CA ALA A 37 -22.89 4.79 3.02
C ALA A 37 -23.42 5.15 4.41
N VAL A 38 -22.80 6.13 5.08
CA VAL A 38 -23.27 6.72 6.35
C VAL A 38 -24.60 7.45 6.14
N ALA A 39 -24.68 8.33 5.14
CA ALA A 39 -25.92 9.06 4.82
C ALA A 39 -27.07 8.12 4.42
N GLY A 40 -26.76 6.98 3.78
CA GLY A 40 -27.72 5.93 3.44
C GLY A 40 -28.12 5.03 4.61
N GLY A 41 -27.46 5.13 5.77
CA GLY A 41 -27.73 4.30 6.95
C GLY A 41 -27.24 2.85 6.82
N ASN A 42 -26.33 2.56 5.88
CA ASN A 42 -25.73 1.24 5.70
C ASN A 42 -24.48 1.05 6.57
N VAL A 43 -23.80 2.15 6.88
CA VAL A 43 -22.60 2.21 7.71
C VAL A 43 -22.89 3.07 8.93
N LEU A 44 -22.53 2.59 10.12
CA LEU A 44 -22.62 3.35 11.37
C LEU A 44 -21.22 3.82 11.80
N PRO A 45 -20.98 5.14 11.85
CA PRO A 45 -19.78 5.71 12.45
C PRO A 45 -19.71 5.47 13.96
N VAL A 46 -18.57 5.00 14.44
CA VAL A 46 -18.26 4.81 15.86
C VAL A 46 -16.86 5.29 16.19
N ASP A 47 -16.72 5.98 17.33
CA ASP A 47 -15.41 6.43 17.80
C ASP A 47 -14.71 5.34 18.62
N TYR A 48 -13.44 5.10 18.33
CA TYR A 48 -12.55 4.34 19.19
C TYR A 48 -11.61 5.28 19.97
N ASN A 49 -11.79 5.29 21.30
CA ASN A 49 -10.96 6.06 22.24
C ASN A 49 -10.25 5.13 23.25
N GLY A 50 -9.98 3.87 22.89
CA GLY A 50 -9.45 2.84 23.80
C GLY A 50 -10.50 2.00 24.52
N SER A 51 -11.79 2.36 24.39
CA SER A 51 -12.91 1.59 24.94
C SER A 51 -13.41 0.52 23.96
N PRO A 52 -14.02 -0.58 24.44
CA PRO A 52 -14.61 -1.60 23.57
C PRO A 52 -15.62 -1.00 22.58
N LEU A 53 -15.57 -1.46 21.33
CA LEU A 53 -16.49 -1.06 20.29
C LEU A 53 -17.85 -1.78 20.42
N PRO A 54 -18.97 -1.10 20.11
CA PRO A 54 -20.27 -1.77 20.02
C PRO A 54 -20.33 -2.69 18.78
N PRO A 55 -21.21 -3.70 18.76
CA PRO A 55 -21.51 -4.44 17.53
C PRO A 55 -22.30 -3.57 16.54
N ALA A 56 -22.20 -3.89 15.25
CA ALA A 56 -23.03 -3.25 14.23
C ALA A 56 -24.53 -3.59 14.46
N PRO A 57 -25.44 -2.62 14.24
CA PRO A 57 -26.86 -2.89 14.14
C PRO A 57 -27.18 -3.89 13.01
N PRO A 58 -28.35 -4.57 13.05
CA PRO A 58 -28.75 -5.48 11.98
C PRO A 58 -28.74 -4.81 10.60
N ASN A 59 -28.13 -5.48 9.62
CA ASN A 59 -27.97 -5.02 8.23
C ASN A 59 -27.11 -3.75 8.05
N GLN A 60 -26.26 -3.43 9.02
CA GLN A 60 -25.27 -2.37 8.91
C GLN A 60 -23.86 -2.92 9.12
N THR A 61 -22.87 -2.14 8.70
CA THR A 61 -21.45 -2.33 9.04
C THR A 61 -20.94 -1.13 9.83
N LEU A 62 -19.74 -1.25 10.42
CA LEU A 62 -19.12 -0.14 11.15
C LEU A 62 -18.11 0.62 10.28
N GLU A 63 -18.10 1.93 10.46
CA GLU A 63 -16.94 2.78 10.24
C GLU A 63 -16.35 3.14 11.60
N VAL A 64 -15.08 2.79 11.82
CA VAL A 64 -14.41 3.05 13.09
C VAL A 64 -13.48 4.26 12.93
N VAL A 65 -13.78 5.35 13.63
CA VAL A 65 -12.88 6.49 13.74
C VAL A 65 -11.89 6.23 14.87
N ASP A 66 -10.65 5.90 14.54
CA ASP A 66 -9.59 5.64 15.51
C ASP A 66 -8.93 6.94 15.97
N LYS A 67 -9.10 7.25 17.26
CA LYS A 67 -8.57 8.44 17.93
C LYS A 67 -7.54 8.11 19.01
N ALA A 68 -7.23 6.83 19.22
CA ALA A 68 -6.37 6.39 20.32
C ALA A 68 -5.06 5.79 19.79
N SER A 69 -3.92 6.25 20.33
CA SER A 69 -2.67 5.54 20.11
C SER A 69 -2.70 4.17 20.78
N GLY A 70 -2.36 3.10 20.06
CA GLY A 70 -2.32 1.74 20.58
C GLY A 70 -3.15 0.71 19.80
N PRO A 71 -3.38 -0.48 20.38
CA PRO A 71 -3.98 -1.60 19.68
C PRO A 71 -5.50 -1.48 19.54
N LEU A 72 -5.98 -1.42 18.30
CA LEU A 72 -7.37 -1.54 17.89
C LEU A 72 -7.55 -2.85 17.10
N ALA A 73 -8.35 -3.79 17.62
CA ALA A 73 -8.82 -4.92 16.83
C ALA A 73 -10.22 -4.60 16.29
N LEU A 74 -10.34 -4.53 14.96
CA LEU A 74 -11.63 -4.25 14.34
C LEU A 74 -12.58 -5.44 14.52
N PRO A 75 -13.86 -5.18 14.88
CA PRO A 75 -14.86 -6.23 14.86
C PRO A 75 -15.12 -6.69 13.43
N SER A 76 -15.62 -7.92 13.27
CA SER A 76 -15.77 -8.56 11.95
C SER A 76 -16.76 -7.86 11.01
N ASP A 77 -17.61 -7.00 11.56
CA ASP A 77 -18.61 -6.19 10.86
C ASP A 77 -18.10 -4.78 10.52
N ALA A 78 -16.86 -4.42 10.89
CA ALA A 78 -16.24 -3.19 10.46
C ALA A 78 -15.72 -3.32 9.03
N THR A 79 -16.17 -2.41 8.16
CA THR A 79 -15.72 -2.33 6.75
C THR A 79 -14.93 -1.06 6.46
N ALA A 80 -14.95 -0.07 7.37
CA ALA A 80 -14.19 1.16 7.21
C ALA A 80 -13.45 1.55 8.49
N VAL A 81 -12.28 2.16 8.33
CA VAL A 81 -11.52 2.79 9.41
C VAL A 81 -11.02 4.16 8.97
N VAL A 82 -11.16 5.14 9.85
CA VAL A 82 -10.62 6.49 9.69
C VAL A 82 -9.71 6.78 10.88
N ASN A 83 -8.41 6.66 10.69
CA ASN A 83 -7.40 6.89 11.73
C ASN A 83 -6.93 8.35 11.75
N VAL A 84 -7.13 9.00 12.90
CA VAL A 84 -6.56 10.32 13.22
C VAL A 84 -5.50 10.25 14.32
N ALA A 85 -5.26 9.07 14.91
CA ALA A 85 -4.23 8.89 15.91
C ALA A 85 -2.82 8.99 15.29
N THR A 86 -1.87 9.48 16.07
CA THR A 86 -0.49 9.70 15.61
C THR A 86 0.36 8.42 15.55
N ASP A 87 -0.06 7.37 16.28
CA ASP A 87 0.63 6.08 16.35
C ASP A 87 -0.40 4.97 16.61
N ALA A 88 -1.01 4.48 15.53
CA ALA A 88 -2.10 3.51 15.58
C ALA A 88 -1.59 2.08 15.33
N VAL A 89 -2.16 1.09 16.02
CA VAL A 89 -1.91 -0.33 15.77
C VAL A 89 -3.23 -1.03 15.51
N ILE A 90 -3.60 -1.17 14.24
CA ILE A 90 -4.91 -1.64 13.82
C ILE A 90 -4.81 -3.07 13.27
N THR A 91 -5.60 -3.98 13.82
CA THR A 91 -5.86 -5.30 13.24
C THR A 91 -7.17 -5.24 12.45
N GLY A 92 -7.07 -5.42 11.15
CA GLY A 92 -8.19 -5.43 10.21
C GLY A 92 -9.21 -6.54 10.51
N SER A 93 -10.46 -6.31 10.12
CA SER A 93 -11.57 -7.24 10.32
C SER A 93 -11.50 -8.47 9.41
N GLY A 94 -10.70 -8.41 8.34
CA GLY A 94 -10.67 -9.42 7.27
C GLY A 94 -11.88 -9.34 6.33
N ALA A 95 -12.69 -8.28 6.42
CA ALA A 95 -13.83 -8.06 5.51
C ALA A 95 -13.37 -7.84 4.06
N PRO A 96 -14.17 -8.24 3.06
CA PRO A 96 -13.96 -7.81 1.68
C PRO A 96 -14.23 -6.31 1.55
N ASP A 97 -13.58 -5.70 0.57
CA ASP A 97 -13.74 -4.30 0.17
C ASP A 97 -13.57 -3.30 1.33
N ALA A 98 -12.67 -3.61 2.27
CA ALA A 98 -12.37 -2.76 3.40
C ALA A 98 -11.76 -1.42 2.96
N GLN A 99 -12.11 -0.34 3.64
CA GLN A 99 -11.62 1.01 3.39
C GLN A 99 -10.85 1.52 4.59
N VAL A 100 -9.57 1.80 4.44
CA VAL A 100 -8.73 2.31 5.54
C VAL A 100 -8.15 3.64 5.11
N LEU A 101 -8.52 4.70 5.83
CA LEU A 101 -7.96 6.04 5.66
C LEU A 101 -7.18 6.40 6.92
N SER A 102 -5.92 6.82 6.77
CA SER A 102 -5.09 7.30 7.87
C SER A 102 -4.50 8.66 7.54
N GLY A 103 -4.40 9.53 8.55
CA GLY A 103 -3.70 10.81 8.45
C GLY A 103 -2.17 10.65 8.45
N ASN A 104 -1.48 11.74 8.80
CA ASN A 104 -0.01 11.84 8.80
C ASN A 104 0.68 11.13 9.99
N GLY A 105 -0.08 10.51 10.88
CA GLY A 105 0.49 9.67 11.95
C GLY A 105 1.10 8.39 11.39
N ASN A 106 1.92 7.73 12.20
CA ASN A 106 2.35 6.38 11.90
C ASN A 106 1.17 5.43 12.11
N MET A 107 0.99 4.50 11.18
CA MET A 107 0.00 3.44 11.32
C MET A 107 0.65 2.09 11.10
N ARG A 108 0.47 1.18 12.06
CA ARG A 108 0.68 -0.25 11.87
C ARG A 108 -0.66 -0.90 11.58
N PHE A 109 -0.89 -1.35 10.36
CA PHE A 109 -2.11 -2.05 9.95
C PHE A 109 -1.80 -3.50 9.59
N ALA A 110 -2.55 -4.46 10.14
CA ALA A 110 -2.42 -5.86 9.79
C ALA A 110 -3.79 -6.50 9.57
N THR A 111 -4.01 -7.16 8.44
CA THR A 111 -5.27 -7.87 8.15
C THR A 111 -5.02 -9.35 7.89
N ASN A 112 -5.95 -10.21 8.34
CA ASN A 112 -5.91 -11.65 8.11
C ASN A 112 -6.90 -12.08 7.01
N GLY A 113 -6.58 -11.76 5.76
CA GLY A 113 -7.46 -11.96 4.61
C GLY A 113 -8.19 -10.69 4.21
N GLY A 114 -9.35 -10.89 3.57
CA GLY A 114 -10.15 -9.82 2.99
C GLY A 114 -9.51 -9.22 1.73
N SER A 115 -10.18 -8.21 1.21
CA SER A 115 -9.72 -7.32 0.15
C SER A 115 -9.97 -5.89 0.59
N GLY A 116 -9.30 -4.92 -0.03
CA GLY A 116 -9.57 -3.54 0.35
C GLY A 116 -8.60 -2.53 -0.23
N THR A 117 -8.73 -1.31 0.28
CA THR A 117 -7.87 -0.19 -0.04
C THR A 117 -7.40 0.47 1.24
N VAL A 118 -6.10 0.71 1.34
CA VAL A 118 -5.46 1.47 2.43
C VAL A 118 -4.85 2.72 1.84
N VAL A 119 -5.17 3.89 2.40
CA VAL A 119 -4.55 5.17 2.05
C VAL A 119 -4.03 5.85 3.31
N THR A 120 -2.73 6.04 3.40
CA THR A 120 -2.08 6.71 4.53
C THR A 120 -1.54 8.09 4.15
N GLY A 121 -1.34 8.94 5.16
CA GLY A 121 -0.53 10.14 5.05
C GLY A 121 0.96 9.83 5.14
N ASP A 122 1.76 10.86 5.42
CA ASP A 122 3.23 10.79 5.28
C ASP A 122 3.98 10.24 6.51
N GLY A 123 3.27 9.63 7.47
CA GLY A 123 3.92 8.92 8.57
C GLY A 123 4.69 7.70 8.06
N ASN A 124 5.51 7.10 8.92
CA ASN A 124 6.20 5.84 8.63
C ASN A 124 5.25 4.69 8.95
N ASN A 125 4.57 4.17 7.93
CA ASN A 125 3.51 3.18 8.08
C ASN A 125 4.07 1.77 7.94
N PHE A 126 3.43 0.82 8.61
CA PHE A 126 3.75 -0.59 8.53
C PHE A 126 2.50 -1.39 8.20
N ILE A 127 2.41 -1.88 6.98
CA ILE A 127 1.21 -2.53 6.45
C ILE A 127 1.51 -4.01 6.21
N VAL A 128 0.72 -4.89 6.80
CA VAL A 128 0.77 -6.34 6.58
C VAL A 128 -0.56 -6.84 6.08
N GLN A 129 -0.57 -7.26 4.83
CA GLN A 129 -1.68 -7.97 4.24
C GLN A 129 -1.37 -9.47 4.27
N GLN A 130 -2.31 -10.25 4.80
CA GLN A 130 -2.27 -11.71 4.79
C GLN A 130 -3.41 -12.25 3.95
N GLY A 131 -3.24 -13.42 3.35
CA GLY A 131 -4.31 -14.16 2.68
C GLY A 131 -4.47 -13.83 1.19
N LEU A 132 -5.44 -14.46 0.53
CA LEU A 132 -5.49 -14.50 -0.94
C LEU A 132 -6.23 -13.32 -1.59
N GLY A 133 -6.92 -12.49 -0.82
CA GLY A 133 -7.67 -11.35 -1.35
C GLY A 133 -6.75 -10.19 -1.70
N GLY A 134 -7.11 -9.43 -2.74
CA GLY A 134 -6.27 -8.37 -3.28
C GLY A 134 -6.43 -7.03 -2.58
N TRP A 135 -5.33 -6.29 -2.46
CA TRP A 135 -5.30 -5.00 -1.78
C TRP A 135 -4.67 -3.90 -2.64
N ASN A 136 -5.26 -2.71 -2.59
CA ASN A 136 -4.65 -1.48 -3.10
C ASN A 136 -4.09 -0.68 -1.92
N ILE A 137 -2.78 -0.59 -1.83
CA ILE A 137 -2.07 -0.01 -0.70
C ILE A 137 -1.37 1.26 -1.20
N HIS A 138 -1.78 2.41 -0.68
CA HIS A 138 -1.22 3.71 -1.02
C HIS A 138 -0.64 4.33 0.25
N THR A 139 0.69 4.46 0.30
CA THR A 139 1.38 5.13 1.40
C THR A 139 1.90 6.50 0.99
N GLY A 140 2.28 7.31 1.98
CA GLY A 140 2.69 8.70 1.80
C GLY A 140 4.16 8.85 1.44
N ALA A 141 4.75 9.99 1.80
CA ALA A 141 6.17 10.26 1.57
C ALA A 141 7.11 9.74 2.69
N GLY A 142 6.58 9.05 3.70
CA GLY A 142 7.35 8.50 4.81
C GLY A 142 8.19 7.29 4.42
N ASP A 143 8.97 6.78 5.37
CA ASP A 143 9.69 5.51 5.19
C ASP A 143 8.75 4.36 5.60
N ASP A 144 8.09 3.77 4.61
CA ASP A 144 7.06 2.77 4.85
C ASP A 144 7.58 1.33 4.75
N THR A 145 6.89 0.41 5.41
CA THR A 145 7.08 -1.03 5.24
C THR A 145 5.78 -1.67 4.79
N VAL A 146 5.81 -2.38 3.67
CA VAL A 146 4.65 -3.09 3.13
C VAL A 146 4.99 -4.56 2.97
N VAL A 147 4.21 -5.44 3.59
CA VAL A 147 4.29 -6.89 3.42
C VAL A 147 2.96 -7.37 2.87
N ALA A 148 2.94 -7.79 1.60
CA ALA A 148 1.76 -8.34 0.95
C ALA A 148 1.97 -9.83 0.64
N ASN A 149 1.06 -10.66 1.16
CA ASN A 149 1.18 -12.10 1.11
C ASN A 149 0.13 -12.69 0.18
N TYR A 150 0.53 -13.03 -1.04
CA TYR A 150 -0.34 -13.61 -2.08
C TYR A 150 -1.45 -12.65 -2.52
N GLY A 151 -2.35 -13.14 -3.38
CA GLY A 151 -3.39 -12.31 -4.00
C GLY A 151 -2.82 -11.30 -5.01
N PRO A 152 -3.69 -10.60 -5.75
CA PRO A 152 -3.26 -9.48 -6.58
C PRO A 152 -3.16 -8.21 -5.73
N ASN A 153 -1.99 -7.57 -5.66
CA ASN A 153 -1.82 -6.34 -4.88
C ASN A 153 -1.29 -5.20 -5.73
N THR A 154 -1.79 -4.00 -5.47
CA THR A 154 -1.19 -2.75 -5.96
C THR A 154 -0.57 -2.04 -4.77
N VAL A 155 0.70 -1.64 -4.88
CA VAL A 155 1.40 -0.88 -3.85
C VAL A 155 1.92 0.41 -4.48
N ALA A 156 1.35 1.55 -4.08
CA ALA A 156 1.86 2.88 -4.38
C ALA A 156 2.57 3.40 -3.12
N ALA A 157 3.89 3.25 -3.05
CA ALA A 157 4.65 3.54 -1.83
C ALA A 157 5.05 5.03 -1.67
N GLY A 158 4.68 5.87 -2.65
CA GLY A 158 4.94 7.30 -2.57
C GLY A 158 6.43 7.65 -2.62
N GLY A 159 6.88 8.47 -1.68
CA GLY A 159 8.27 8.92 -1.56
C GLY A 159 9.04 8.10 -0.53
N GLY A 160 10.09 8.68 0.07
CA GLY A 160 10.80 8.04 1.18
C GLY A 160 11.68 6.84 0.78
N THR A 161 12.09 6.07 1.78
CA THR A 161 12.84 4.81 1.64
C THR A 161 11.96 3.65 2.11
N ASN A 162 11.36 2.92 1.17
CA ASN A 162 10.38 1.89 1.51
C ASN A 162 10.96 0.47 1.49
N ASP A 163 10.49 -0.39 2.40
CA ASP A 163 10.75 -1.84 2.40
C ASP A 163 9.48 -2.59 1.98
N ILE A 164 9.46 -3.08 0.74
CA ILE A 164 8.29 -3.73 0.13
C ILE A 164 8.59 -5.21 -0.08
N LYS A 165 7.82 -6.08 0.59
CA LYS A 165 7.93 -7.54 0.50
C LYS A 165 6.66 -8.13 -0.07
N LEU A 166 6.79 -8.76 -1.24
CA LEU A 166 5.72 -9.40 -1.99
C LEU A 166 5.98 -10.90 -2.00
N LEU A 167 5.22 -11.66 -1.21
CA LEU A 167 5.52 -13.08 -0.97
C LEU A 167 4.90 -14.04 -2.01
N GLY A 168 4.14 -13.52 -2.97
CA GLY A 168 3.48 -14.27 -4.03
C GLY A 168 2.39 -13.46 -4.70
N GLY A 169 1.64 -14.10 -5.60
CA GLY A 169 0.52 -13.46 -6.30
C GLY A 169 0.94 -12.63 -7.52
N SER A 170 0.06 -11.73 -7.95
CA SER A 170 0.31 -10.84 -9.11
C SER A 170 0.31 -9.39 -8.64
N ASN A 171 1.50 -8.82 -8.49
CA ASN A 171 1.66 -7.55 -7.83
C ASN A 171 2.07 -6.45 -8.80
N LEU A 172 1.71 -5.23 -8.44
CA LEU A 172 2.05 -4.01 -9.15
C LEU A 172 2.57 -3.00 -8.14
N VAL A 173 3.78 -2.52 -8.32
CA VAL A 173 4.41 -1.54 -7.44
C VAL A 173 4.68 -0.26 -8.24
N TYR A 174 4.26 0.86 -7.68
CA TYR A 174 4.59 2.21 -8.13
C TYR A 174 5.29 2.92 -6.99
N SER A 175 6.43 3.53 -7.26
CA SER A 175 7.08 4.35 -6.25
C SER A 175 7.91 5.46 -6.88
N THR A 176 8.11 6.51 -6.10
CA THR A 176 9.01 7.63 -6.40
C THR A 176 10.09 7.79 -5.32
N GLY A 177 10.19 6.80 -4.43
CA GLY A 177 11.17 6.70 -3.34
C GLY A 177 12.47 6.01 -3.74
N THR A 178 13.30 5.69 -2.75
CA THR A 178 14.50 4.86 -2.85
C THR A 178 14.22 3.54 -2.16
N ASP A 179 13.80 2.51 -2.89
CA ASP A 179 13.14 1.38 -2.26
C ASP A 179 13.95 0.09 -2.28
N ALA A 180 13.68 -0.76 -1.29
CA ALA A 180 14.05 -2.17 -1.30
C ALA A 180 12.81 -3.01 -1.56
N ILE A 181 12.77 -3.67 -2.72
CA ILE A 181 11.63 -4.47 -3.16
C ILE A 181 12.06 -5.93 -3.29
N LEU A 182 11.45 -6.79 -2.47
CA LEU A 182 11.59 -8.23 -2.55
C LEU A 182 10.33 -8.85 -3.15
N ALA A 183 10.45 -9.41 -4.36
CA ALA A 183 9.42 -10.25 -4.97
C ALA A 183 9.83 -11.72 -4.83
N ALA A 184 9.30 -12.39 -3.80
CA ALA A 184 9.73 -13.75 -3.48
C ALA A 184 9.21 -14.79 -4.49
N ALA A 185 7.98 -14.62 -4.98
CA ALA A 185 7.33 -15.53 -5.91
C ALA A 185 6.22 -14.82 -6.71
N GLY A 186 5.65 -15.52 -7.69
CA GLY A 186 4.56 -14.99 -8.51
C GLY A 186 5.04 -14.05 -9.61
N SER A 187 4.21 -13.09 -10.00
CA SER A 187 4.56 -12.05 -10.97
C SER A 187 4.52 -10.69 -10.28
N THR A 188 5.53 -9.86 -10.53
CA THR A 188 5.56 -8.48 -10.02
C THR A 188 5.98 -7.54 -11.13
N THR A 189 5.16 -6.52 -11.36
CA THR A 189 5.56 -5.35 -12.15
C THR A 189 5.97 -4.24 -11.20
N VAL A 190 7.14 -3.66 -11.42
CA VAL A 190 7.64 -2.49 -10.69
C VAL A 190 7.81 -1.35 -11.69
N ASP A 191 7.20 -0.22 -11.39
CA ASP A 191 7.41 1.05 -12.06
C ASP A 191 8.07 2.01 -11.06
N ALA A 192 9.34 2.29 -11.32
CA ALA A 192 10.20 3.14 -10.48
C ALA A 192 9.90 4.65 -10.63
N GLY A 193 8.93 5.01 -11.47
CA GLY A 193 8.44 6.37 -11.61
C GLY A 193 9.52 7.38 -12.03
N SER A 194 9.26 8.66 -11.74
CA SER A 194 10.23 9.74 -11.95
C SER A 194 10.93 10.09 -10.64
N GLY A 195 12.25 9.95 -10.60
CA GLY A 195 13.10 10.26 -9.44
C GLY A 195 14.57 9.98 -9.73
N SER A 196 15.51 10.51 -8.95
CA SER A 196 16.96 10.21 -9.09
C SER A 196 17.41 9.14 -8.10
N ASN A 197 16.56 8.15 -7.87
CA ASN A 197 16.67 7.23 -6.75
C ASN A 197 17.33 5.91 -7.14
N ILE A 198 17.70 5.13 -6.13
CA ILE A 198 18.23 3.78 -6.29
C ILE A 198 17.23 2.77 -5.76
N ASP A 199 16.55 2.07 -6.66
CA ASP A 199 15.71 0.94 -6.29
C ASP A 199 16.49 -0.35 -6.34
N HIS A 200 16.30 -1.18 -5.33
CA HIS A 200 16.86 -2.52 -5.25
C HIS A 200 15.73 -3.54 -5.36
N VAL A 201 15.60 -4.17 -6.53
CA VAL A 201 14.58 -5.19 -6.80
C VAL A 201 15.21 -6.57 -6.85
N LEU A 202 14.74 -7.46 -5.99
CA LEU A 202 15.13 -8.87 -5.96
C LEU A 202 13.90 -9.75 -6.27
N GLY A 203 13.89 -10.36 -7.45
CA GLY A 203 13.04 -11.51 -7.74
C GLY A 203 13.75 -12.77 -7.25
N VAL A 204 13.17 -13.55 -6.32
CA VAL A 204 13.79 -14.81 -5.87
C VAL A 204 13.37 -15.94 -6.80
N ASN A 205 12.09 -16.27 -6.81
CA ASN A 205 11.46 -17.21 -7.75
C ASN A 205 10.31 -16.52 -8.50
N ALA A 206 10.37 -15.20 -8.66
CA ALA A 206 9.31 -14.38 -9.24
C ALA A 206 9.62 -14.01 -10.69
N SER A 207 8.58 -13.85 -11.51
CA SER A 207 8.71 -13.16 -12.80
C SER A 207 8.62 -11.66 -12.57
N ILE A 208 9.71 -10.94 -12.86
CA ILE A 208 9.81 -9.50 -12.68
C ILE A 208 9.63 -8.79 -14.02
N THR A 209 8.74 -7.81 -14.06
CA THR A 209 8.77 -6.75 -15.07
C THR A 209 9.17 -5.46 -14.38
N PHE A 210 10.29 -4.87 -14.75
CA PHE A 210 10.74 -3.61 -14.18
C PHE A 210 10.77 -2.54 -15.28
N ILE A 211 10.16 -1.40 -14.96
CA ILE A 211 10.10 -0.21 -15.78
C ILE A 211 10.88 0.87 -15.02
N GLY A 212 12.08 1.12 -15.52
CA GLY A 212 13.03 2.05 -14.94
C GLY A 212 12.65 3.50 -15.18
N GLY A 213 12.97 4.31 -14.17
CA GLY A 213 12.74 5.74 -14.16
C GLY A 213 13.91 6.57 -14.67
N THR A 214 14.05 7.75 -14.08
CA THR A 214 15.20 8.66 -14.30
C THR A 214 16.39 8.36 -13.36
N GLY A 215 16.19 7.49 -12.37
CA GLY A 215 17.16 7.13 -11.33
C GLY A 215 17.74 5.75 -11.60
N PRO A 216 19.01 5.50 -11.25
CA PRO A 216 19.65 4.22 -11.52
C PRO A 216 19.08 3.12 -10.61
N ALA A 217 18.77 1.94 -11.15
CA ALA A 217 18.25 0.83 -10.35
C ALA A 217 19.20 -0.37 -10.29
N THR A 218 19.00 -1.25 -9.31
CA THR A 218 19.60 -2.58 -9.26
C THR A 218 18.49 -3.62 -9.30
N VAL A 219 18.46 -4.45 -10.35
CA VAL A 219 17.45 -5.50 -10.51
C VAL A 219 18.14 -6.85 -10.62
N THR A 220 17.74 -7.81 -9.78
CA THR A 220 18.26 -9.19 -9.79
C THR A 220 17.12 -10.19 -9.83
N GLY A 221 17.08 -11.02 -10.88
CA GLY A 221 16.03 -12.03 -11.08
C GLY A 221 16.19 -13.35 -10.33
N ALA A 222 17.39 -13.63 -9.80
CA ALA A 222 17.77 -14.91 -9.18
C ALA A 222 17.34 -16.14 -9.99
N GLU A 223 16.28 -16.87 -9.63
CA GLU A 223 15.81 -18.07 -10.35
C GLU A 223 14.63 -17.78 -11.30
N GLY A 224 14.08 -16.57 -11.32
CA GLY A 224 12.89 -16.21 -12.10
C GLY A 224 13.17 -15.37 -13.35
N SER A 225 12.19 -15.30 -14.27
CA SER A 225 12.29 -14.48 -15.47
C SER A 225 12.39 -12.98 -15.16
N VAL A 226 13.22 -12.25 -15.91
CA VAL A 226 13.31 -10.78 -15.81
C VAL A 226 12.97 -10.14 -17.16
N THR A 227 12.02 -9.21 -17.16
CA THR A 227 11.79 -8.25 -18.24
C THR A 227 12.12 -6.86 -17.71
N GLU A 228 13.18 -6.24 -18.23
CA GLU A 228 13.77 -5.02 -17.70
C GLU A 228 13.83 -3.94 -18.79
N PHE A 229 13.32 -2.75 -18.46
CA PHE A 229 13.46 -1.54 -19.26
C PHE A 229 14.12 -0.43 -18.43
N GLY A 230 15.44 -0.30 -18.46
CA GLY A 230 16.23 0.54 -17.56
C GLY A 230 16.02 2.07 -17.64
N GLY A 231 15.18 2.54 -18.57
CA GLY A 231 14.78 3.95 -18.64
C GLY A 231 15.94 4.93 -18.86
N ALA A 232 15.82 6.12 -18.30
CA ALA A 232 16.86 7.15 -18.38
C ALA A 232 17.93 7.00 -17.29
N GLY A 233 17.59 6.35 -16.18
CA GLY A 233 18.52 6.13 -15.06
C GLY A 233 19.59 5.08 -15.34
N GLY A 234 19.26 4.03 -16.11
CA GLY A 234 20.15 2.88 -16.27
C GLY A 234 20.33 2.12 -14.96
N GLY A 235 21.46 1.44 -14.77
CA GLY A 235 21.73 0.72 -13.52
C GLY A 235 22.50 -0.58 -13.66
N GLU A 236 22.31 -1.47 -12.69
CA GLU A 236 22.86 -2.83 -12.69
C GLU A 236 21.72 -3.85 -12.81
N PHE A 237 21.67 -4.56 -13.94
CA PHE A 237 20.59 -5.52 -14.22
C PHE A 237 21.15 -6.92 -14.38
N ARG A 238 20.58 -7.86 -13.63
CA ARG A 238 20.94 -9.27 -13.61
C ARG A 238 19.70 -10.10 -13.94
N GLY A 239 19.72 -10.76 -15.10
CA GLY A 239 18.69 -11.74 -15.46
C GLY A 239 18.63 -12.88 -14.45
N GLY A 240 17.52 -13.62 -14.45
CA GLY A 240 17.46 -14.85 -13.66
C GLY A 240 18.19 -16.00 -14.34
N ALA A 241 18.77 -16.90 -13.55
CA ALA A 241 19.44 -18.12 -13.99
C ALA A 241 18.48 -19.13 -14.67
N ALA A 242 17.17 -18.93 -14.53
CA ALA A 242 16.14 -19.66 -15.26
C ALA A 242 15.08 -18.71 -15.82
N GLY A 243 14.15 -19.27 -16.60
CA GLY A 243 13.11 -18.49 -17.27
C GLY A 243 13.61 -17.78 -18.53
N SER A 244 12.80 -16.83 -19.02
CA SER A 244 13.10 -16.04 -20.21
C SER A 244 13.42 -14.62 -19.79
N ASN A 245 14.64 -14.18 -20.09
CA ASN A 245 15.09 -12.84 -19.76
C ASN A 245 15.05 -11.93 -20.99
N PHE A 246 14.56 -10.71 -20.81
CA PHE A 246 14.68 -9.59 -21.74
C PHE A 246 15.19 -8.39 -20.96
N ILE A 247 16.34 -7.83 -21.34
CA ILE A 247 16.94 -6.70 -20.62
C ILE A 247 17.36 -5.63 -21.62
N GLU A 248 16.77 -4.45 -21.46
CA GLU A 248 17.15 -3.23 -22.17
C GLU A 248 17.67 -2.21 -21.15
N GLY A 249 18.91 -1.75 -21.30
CA GLY A 249 19.51 -0.79 -20.37
C GLY A 249 18.94 0.64 -20.45
N GLY A 250 18.26 0.97 -21.54
CA GLY A 250 17.78 2.32 -21.81
C GLY A 250 18.91 3.29 -22.18
N SER A 251 18.75 4.56 -21.81
CA SER A 251 19.68 5.65 -22.16
C SER A 251 20.72 5.97 -21.09
N GLY A 252 20.50 5.50 -19.85
CA GLY A 252 21.44 5.64 -18.75
C GLY A 252 22.62 4.66 -18.83
N ALA A 253 23.69 4.97 -18.10
CA ALA A 253 24.83 4.06 -18.00
C ALA A 253 24.38 2.75 -17.33
N THR A 254 24.60 1.62 -18.00
CA THR A 254 24.05 0.33 -17.58
C THR A 254 25.09 -0.77 -17.64
N THR A 255 25.14 -1.59 -16.58
CA THR A 255 25.83 -2.88 -16.58
C THR A 255 24.78 -3.99 -16.63
N ILE A 256 24.90 -4.88 -17.61
CA ILE A 256 23.97 -6.01 -17.77
C ILE A 256 24.73 -7.32 -17.58
N PHE A 257 24.20 -8.15 -16.70
CA PHE A 257 24.56 -9.55 -16.55
C PHE A 257 23.40 -10.39 -17.09
N GLY A 258 23.66 -11.18 -18.13
CA GLY A 258 22.69 -12.15 -18.64
C GLY A 258 22.35 -13.23 -17.59
N GLY A 259 21.28 -13.96 -17.89
CA GLY A 259 20.83 -15.14 -17.14
C GLY A 259 21.09 -16.43 -17.88
#